data_AF-A0A9E3Y101-F1
#
_entry.id   AF-A0A9E3Y101-F1
#
_cell.length_a   1.000
_cell.length_b   1.000
_cell.length_c   1.000
_cell.angle_alpha   90.00
_cell.angle_beta   90.00
_cell.angle_gamma   90.00
#
_symmetry.space_group_name_H-M   'P 1'
#
loop_
_entity.id
_entity.type
_entity.pdbx_description
1 polymer ?
#
loop_
_entity_poly.entity_id
_entity_poly.type
_entity_poly.pdbx_seq_one_letter_code
_entity_poly.pdbx_strand_id
1 'polypeptide(L)'
;MTRAVQRFGGFGMAAAMVLLAGCGGGGSSSATTAVATSTPGDTATTAAPAASDPTATEAPTTLAPTTTVPHDPWSVTAADDLAALLAAREGTGTVDVFRDLFGLPVEIEWPADAALTDTMVDVQPAGDGTWSVRLSLAAATMETPEALEATLSGFADERFAFASRVVSTLDSGVWVNLNYSGSAAGEADGWDYLAISIGPETSFGSGTGRNEVTLIVERLLPAYPADLAWFLVGWIDEMPVAEGLEQSTISAFSTDRGVWLETEFTAPADQFEDLVAFYAQDHSGGALDLSDSSMPDDLSTIDRFVAGFFPTLAGYVIWVTVERDLADPDAGVTVALEVRVEPED
;
A
#
# COMPACT_ATOMS: atom_id res chain seq x y z
N MET A 1 34.97 -15.89 9.42
CA MET A 1 34.61 -15.50 8.05
C MET A 1 33.21 -14.92 8.14
N THR A 2 33.13 -13.61 8.33
CA THR A 2 31.92 -12.87 8.70
C THR A 2 31.23 -12.43 7.41
N ARG A 3 30.07 -13.01 7.08
CA ARG A 3 29.19 -12.48 6.03
C ARG A 3 28.27 -11.46 6.69
N ALA A 4 28.52 -10.20 6.41
CA ALA A 4 27.60 -9.12 6.73
C ALA A 4 26.35 -9.29 5.86
N VAL A 5 25.21 -9.57 6.48
CA VAL A 5 23.90 -9.38 5.86
C VAL A 5 23.66 -7.87 5.86
N GLN A 6 23.98 -7.22 4.72
CA GLN A 6 23.52 -5.87 4.47
C GLN A 6 22.01 -5.93 4.31
N ARG A 7 21.29 -5.46 5.34
CA ARG A 7 19.88 -5.10 5.22
C ARG A 7 19.78 -4.00 4.16
N PHE A 8 19.09 -4.29 3.07
CA PHE A 8 18.46 -3.26 2.27
C PHE A 8 17.42 -2.63 3.18
N GLY A 9 17.73 -1.44 3.72
CA GLY A 9 16.70 -0.58 4.27
C GLY A 9 15.65 -0.36 3.19
N GLY A 10 14.39 -0.31 3.60
CA GLY A 10 13.23 -0.05 2.74
C GLY A 10 13.62 0.95 1.66
N PHE A 11 13.77 0.44 0.44
CA PHE A 11 13.88 1.27 -0.73
C PHE A 11 12.48 1.83 -0.92
N GLY A 12 12.20 2.94 -0.24
CA GLY A 12 11.28 3.93 -0.75
C GLY A 12 11.80 4.32 -2.12
N MET A 13 11.35 3.60 -3.15
CA MET A 13 11.43 4.05 -4.52
C MET A 13 10.43 5.20 -4.62
N ALA A 14 10.85 6.35 -4.11
CA ALA A 14 10.27 7.62 -4.45
C ALA A 14 10.47 7.76 -5.95
N ALA A 15 9.44 7.40 -6.72
CA ALA A 15 9.25 7.95 -8.04
C ALA A 15 9.15 9.46 -7.85
N ALA A 16 10.30 10.14 -7.97
CA ALA A 16 10.41 11.57 -7.90
C ALA A 16 9.71 12.17 -9.13
N MET A 17 8.40 12.37 -9.04
CA MET A 17 7.69 13.26 -9.95
C MET A 17 8.00 14.70 -9.56
N VAL A 18 8.80 15.35 -10.38
CA VAL A 18 9.15 16.77 -10.28
C VAL A 18 7.91 17.62 -10.59
N LEU A 19 7.31 18.20 -9.55
CA LEU A 19 6.39 19.33 -9.66
C LEU A 19 7.18 20.59 -10.05
N LEU A 20 7.22 20.90 -11.34
CA LEU A 20 7.68 22.20 -11.85
C LEU A 20 6.60 23.27 -11.59
N ALA A 21 6.60 23.83 -10.39
CA ALA A 21 5.91 25.09 -10.10
C ALA A 21 6.68 26.24 -10.77
N GLY A 22 6.07 26.82 -11.81
CA GLY A 22 6.61 27.99 -12.50
C GLY A 22 6.70 29.21 -11.57
N CYS A 23 7.92 29.68 -11.34
CA CYS A 23 8.21 30.97 -10.74
C CYS A 23 7.69 32.13 -11.62
N GLY A 24 6.94 33.02 -10.99
CA GLY A 24 6.71 34.39 -11.40
C GLY A 24 5.72 35.02 -10.42
N GLY A 25 6.09 35.91 -9.50
CA GLY A 25 7.26 36.74 -9.38
C GLY A 25 6.77 38.10 -8.93
N GLY A 26 7.12 38.47 -7.69
CA GLY A 26 7.26 39.88 -7.30
C GLY A 26 6.16 40.46 -6.42
N GLY A 27 6.56 40.89 -5.22
CA GLY A 27 6.01 42.10 -4.61
C GLY A 27 5.75 42.04 -3.11
N SER A 28 6.80 42.32 -2.32
CA SER A 28 6.75 42.82 -0.94
C SER A 28 5.65 43.89 -0.75
N SER A 29 5.05 44.15 0.41
CA SER A 29 5.59 44.21 1.77
C SER A 29 4.45 44.51 2.76
N SER A 30 4.58 43.95 3.96
CA SER A 30 4.32 44.56 5.28
C SER A 30 2.95 45.16 5.64
N ALA A 31 2.30 44.46 6.57
CA ALA A 31 1.73 44.93 7.84
C ALA A 31 1.04 46.32 7.92
N THR A 32 -0.24 46.36 8.30
CA THR A 32 -0.68 46.89 9.61
C THR A 32 -2.17 46.63 9.90
N THR A 33 -2.40 46.11 11.10
CA THR A 33 -3.42 46.37 12.13
C THR A 33 -4.67 47.23 11.80
N ALA A 34 -5.80 46.64 12.22
CA ALA A 34 -6.91 47.23 12.99
C ALA A 34 -8.15 47.88 12.32
N VAL A 35 -9.27 47.20 12.57
CA VAL A 35 -10.48 47.62 13.31
C VAL A 35 -11.33 48.79 12.79
N ALA A 36 -12.64 48.55 12.89
CA ALA A 36 -13.77 49.47 13.14
C ALA A 36 -14.71 49.54 11.93
N THR A 37 -16.04 49.44 12.05
CA THR A 37 -16.92 49.33 13.21
C THR A 37 -18.29 48.95 12.66
N SER A 38 -19.01 48.16 13.45
CA SER A 38 -20.45 47.95 13.46
C SER A 38 -21.30 49.24 13.39
N THR A 39 -22.47 49.16 12.75
CA THR A 39 -23.74 49.56 13.40
C THR A 39 -24.95 48.83 12.76
N PRO A 40 -26.04 48.61 13.53
CA PRO A 40 -27.07 47.59 13.33
C PRO A 40 -28.40 48.16 12.81
N GLY A 41 -29.37 47.29 12.54
CA GLY A 41 -30.74 47.69 12.19
C GLY A 41 -31.74 46.54 12.24
N ASP A 42 -32.25 46.30 13.44
CA ASP A 42 -33.52 45.69 13.89
C ASP A 42 -34.51 44.99 12.93
N THR A 43 -34.80 43.74 13.31
CA THR A 43 -36.09 43.05 13.55
C THR A 43 -37.36 43.40 12.75
N ALA A 44 -37.95 42.36 12.14
CA ALA A 44 -39.38 42.05 12.27
C ALA A 44 -39.69 40.57 11.94
N THR A 45 -40.31 39.88 12.90
CA THR A 45 -40.82 38.50 12.84
C THR A 45 -42.13 38.43 12.05
N THR A 46 -42.34 37.40 11.21
CA THR A 46 -43.69 36.86 10.89
C THR A 46 -43.59 35.38 10.49
N ALA A 47 -44.61 34.62 10.88
CA ALA A 47 -44.70 33.17 11.06
C ALA A 47 -44.49 32.29 9.81
N ALA A 48 -44.10 31.04 10.10
CA ALA A 48 -44.05 29.91 9.20
C ALA A 48 -45.44 29.48 8.68
N PRO A 49 -45.46 28.81 7.51
CA PRO A 49 -46.39 27.70 7.31
C PRO A 49 -45.68 26.42 6.84
N ALA A 50 -46.09 25.33 7.51
CA ALA A 50 -46.34 23.97 7.06
C ALA A 50 -45.33 23.22 6.16
N ALA A 51 -44.88 22.11 6.74
CA ALA A 51 -44.27 20.90 6.19
C ALA A 51 -44.57 20.58 4.72
N SER A 52 -43.50 20.20 4.02
CA SER A 52 -43.53 19.24 2.91
C SER A 52 -42.42 18.24 3.17
N ASP A 53 -42.74 16.96 2.99
CA ASP A 53 -41.91 15.79 3.29
C ASP A 53 -40.46 15.93 2.82
N PRO A 54 -39.46 15.46 3.61
CA PRO A 54 -38.18 15.14 3.02
C PRO A 54 -38.39 13.89 2.17
N THR A 55 -38.36 14.07 0.84
CA THR A 55 -37.96 12.99 -0.06
C THR A 55 -36.63 12.46 0.49
N ALA A 56 -36.68 11.29 1.12
CA ALA A 56 -35.50 10.51 1.41
C ALA A 56 -34.93 10.12 0.04
N THR A 57 -33.98 10.91 -0.44
CA THR A 57 -33.05 10.44 -1.46
C THR A 57 -32.25 9.35 -0.76
N GLU A 58 -32.60 8.10 -1.02
CA GLU A 58 -31.74 6.96 -0.70
C GLU A 58 -30.36 7.28 -1.26
N ALA A 59 -29.33 7.22 -0.40
CA ALA A 59 -27.96 7.30 -0.84
C ALA A 59 -27.75 6.23 -1.92
N PRO A 60 -26.99 6.50 -2.99
CA PRO A 60 -26.57 5.43 -3.88
C PRO A 60 -25.82 4.42 -3.03
N THR A 61 -26.40 3.23 -2.86
CA THR A 61 -25.65 2.06 -2.40
C THR A 61 -24.73 1.69 -3.53
N THR A 62 -23.55 2.31 -3.56
CA THR A 62 -22.39 1.77 -4.25
C THR A 62 -22.20 0.37 -3.66
N LEU A 63 -22.51 -0.65 -4.47
CA LEU A 63 -22.20 -2.02 -4.10
C LEU A 63 -20.67 -2.07 -4.00
N ALA A 64 -20.15 -2.08 -2.77
CA ALA A 64 -18.81 -2.59 -2.54
C ALA A 64 -18.72 -3.95 -3.24
N PRO A 65 -17.64 -4.26 -3.98
CA PRO A 65 -17.39 -5.63 -4.39
C PRO A 65 -17.26 -6.46 -3.11
N THR A 66 -18.38 -7.02 -2.67
CA THR A 66 -18.39 -8.07 -1.65
C THR A 66 -18.04 -9.32 -2.42
N THR A 67 -16.76 -9.63 -2.48
CA THR A 67 -16.31 -10.98 -2.80
C THR A 67 -16.91 -11.88 -1.72
N THR A 68 -18.03 -12.52 -2.07
CA THR A 68 -18.74 -13.51 -1.24
C THR A 68 -18.02 -14.86 -1.24
N VAL A 69 -16.72 -14.86 -1.56
CA VAL A 69 -15.87 -16.05 -1.55
C VAL A 69 -15.59 -16.36 -0.08
N PRO A 70 -15.88 -17.57 0.40
CA PRO A 70 -15.44 -18.00 1.73
C PRO A 70 -13.94 -17.73 1.86
N HIS A 71 -13.52 -17.13 2.97
CA HIS A 71 -12.11 -17.01 3.31
C HIS A 71 -11.59 -18.43 3.58
N ASP A 72 -11.12 -19.11 2.54
CA ASP A 72 -10.22 -20.23 2.75
C ASP A 72 -8.98 -19.66 3.48
N PRO A 73 -8.43 -20.36 4.48
CA PRO A 73 -7.20 -19.92 5.12
C PRO A 73 -6.16 -19.64 4.04
N TRP A 74 -5.43 -18.53 4.15
CA TRP A 74 -4.42 -18.15 3.16
C TRP A 74 -3.45 -19.30 2.88
N SER A 75 -3.14 -20.11 3.89
CA SER A 75 -2.34 -21.32 3.77
C SER A 75 -2.83 -22.38 2.79
N VAL A 76 -4.12 -22.39 2.47
CA VAL A 76 -4.72 -23.31 1.50
C VAL A 76 -4.52 -22.80 0.07
N THR A 77 -4.52 -21.48 -0.13
CA THR A 77 -4.46 -20.86 -1.46
C THR A 77 -3.06 -20.38 -1.84
N ALA A 78 -2.17 -20.11 -0.87
CA ALA A 78 -0.90 -19.44 -1.08
C ALA A 78 -0.01 -20.08 -2.17
N ALA A 79 0.00 -21.41 -2.28
CA ALA A 79 0.77 -22.10 -3.32
C ALA A 79 0.19 -21.89 -4.73
N ASP A 80 -1.13 -21.95 -4.86
CA ASP A 80 -1.83 -21.71 -6.13
C ASP A 80 -1.76 -20.23 -6.52
N ASP A 81 -1.91 -19.33 -5.55
CA ASP A 81 -1.78 -17.88 -5.73
C ASP A 81 -0.36 -17.50 -6.18
N LEU A 82 0.67 -18.10 -5.57
CA LEU A 82 2.07 -17.94 -5.99
C LEU A 82 2.26 -18.47 -7.42
N ALA A 83 1.73 -19.65 -7.74
CA ALA A 83 1.85 -20.22 -9.08
C ALA A 83 1.18 -19.31 -10.13
N ALA A 84 0.02 -18.74 -9.82
CA ALA A 84 -0.69 -17.80 -10.68
C ALA A 84 0.10 -16.50 -10.90
N LEU A 85 0.70 -15.95 -9.84
CA LEU A 85 1.56 -14.75 -9.92
C LEU A 85 2.82 -15.02 -10.76
N LEU A 86 3.47 -16.17 -10.58
CA LEU A 86 4.63 -16.57 -11.39
C LEU A 86 4.24 -16.76 -12.86
N ALA A 87 3.10 -17.41 -13.14
CA ALA A 87 2.60 -17.54 -14.51
C ALA A 87 2.32 -16.17 -15.16
N ALA A 88 1.72 -15.23 -14.43
CA ALA A 88 1.48 -13.87 -14.91
C ALA A 88 2.80 -13.12 -15.22
N ARG A 89 3.85 -13.34 -14.42
CA ARG A 89 5.20 -12.78 -14.67
C ARG A 89 5.88 -13.35 -15.90
N GLU A 90 5.65 -14.61 -16.20
CA GLU A 90 6.15 -15.26 -17.42
C GLU A 90 5.35 -14.87 -18.67
N GLY A 91 4.26 -14.10 -18.53
CA GLY A 91 3.36 -13.76 -19.62
C GLY A 91 2.50 -14.95 -20.08
N THR A 92 2.37 -15.98 -19.24
CA THR A 92 1.57 -17.19 -19.52
C THR A 92 0.27 -17.23 -18.72
N GLY A 93 0.14 -16.40 -17.69
CA GLY A 93 -1.05 -16.17 -16.88
C GLY A 93 -1.68 -14.80 -17.12
N THR A 94 -2.75 -14.49 -16.39
CA THR A 94 -3.47 -13.21 -16.48
C THR A 94 -2.92 -12.21 -15.47
N VAL A 95 -2.66 -10.96 -15.91
CA VAL A 95 -2.25 -9.84 -15.02
C VAL A 95 -3.33 -9.54 -13.97
N ASP A 96 -4.59 -9.87 -14.27
CA ASP A 96 -5.74 -9.80 -13.36
C ASP A 96 -5.58 -10.58 -12.05
N VAL A 97 -4.64 -11.54 -11.96
CA VAL A 97 -4.36 -12.26 -10.71
C VAL A 97 -4.07 -11.29 -9.57
N PHE A 98 -3.33 -10.19 -9.84
CA PHE A 98 -3.07 -9.21 -8.79
C PHE A 98 -4.34 -8.43 -8.38
N ARG A 99 -5.20 -8.08 -9.34
CA ARG A 99 -6.51 -7.47 -9.03
C ARG A 99 -7.33 -8.39 -8.13
N ASP A 100 -7.36 -9.67 -8.47
CA ASP A 100 -8.23 -10.64 -7.80
C ASP A 100 -7.71 -11.00 -6.39
N LEU A 101 -6.38 -11.07 -6.20
CA LEU A 101 -5.77 -11.31 -4.89
C LEU A 101 -5.79 -10.06 -4.01
N PHE A 102 -5.32 -8.93 -4.54
CA PHE A 102 -5.04 -7.72 -3.75
C PHE A 102 -6.11 -6.62 -3.87
N GLY A 103 -7.22 -6.91 -4.57
CA GLY A 103 -8.39 -6.04 -4.61
C GLY A 103 -8.15 -4.74 -5.34
N LEU A 104 -7.38 -4.75 -6.45
CA LEU A 104 -7.16 -3.56 -7.25
C LEU A 104 -8.53 -2.98 -7.68
N PRO A 105 -8.79 -1.70 -7.39
CA PRO A 105 -10.14 -1.18 -7.47
C PRO A 105 -10.60 -0.89 -8.90
N VAL A 106 -9.68 -0.78 -9.86
CA VAL A 106 -9.94 -0.36 -11.24
C VAL A 106 -9.63 -1.49 -12.24
N GLU A 107 -10.34 -1.48 -13.36
CA GLU A 107 -10.15 -2.43 -14.46
C GLU A 107 -9.57 -1.70 -15.67
N ILE A 108 -8.49 -2.25 -16.23
CA ILE A 108 -7.94 -1.81 -17.51
C ILE A 108 -7.76 -3.03 -18.41
N GLU A 109 -7.91 -2.81 -19.73
CA GLU A 109 -7.66 -3.86 -20.71
C GLU A 109 -6.14 -4.02 -20.89
N TRP A 110 -5.61 -5.15 -20.43
CA TRP A 110 -4.20 -5.49 -20.59
C TRP A 110 -3.93 -6.08 -21.98
N PRO A 111 -2.79 -5.76 -22.61
CA PRO A 111 -2.32 -6.46 -23.80
C PRO A 111 -2.27 -7.99 -23.59
N ALA A 112 -2.55 -8.76 -24.63
CA ALA A 112 -2.59 -10.22 -24.54
C ALA A 112 -1.23 -10.85 -24.21
N ASP A 113 -0.13 -10.13 -24.44
CA ASP A 113 1.24 -10.54 -24.11
C ASP A 113 1.79 -9.86 -22.85
N ALA A 114 0.92 -9.16 -22.09
CA ALA A 114 1.32 -8.47 -20.88
C ALA A 114 1.84 -9.47 -19.83
N ALA A 115 3.03 -9.18 -19.32
CA ALA A 115 3.68 -9.93 -18.27
C ALA A 115 3.83 -9.06 -17.04
N LEU A 116 3.41 -9.54 -15.88
CA LEU A 116 3.50 -8.81 -14.62
C LEU A 116 4.96 -8.45 -14.28
N THR A 117 5.23 -7.19 -13.99
CA THR A 117 6.59 -6.68 -13.72
C THR A 117 6.73 -5.91 -12.42
N ASP A 118 5.66 -5.49 -11.78
CA ASP A 118 5.71 -4.97 -10.42
C ASP A 118 4.32 -5.02 -9.83
N THR A 119 4.22 -5.26 -8.54
CA THR A 119 2.96 -5.13 -7.83
C THR A 119 3.20 -4.74 -6.39
N MET A 120 2.37 -3.85 -5.87
CA MET A 120 2.45 -3.40 -4.49
C MET A 120 1.05 -3.06 -3.95
N VAL A 121 0.79 -3.43 -2.72
CA VAL A 121 -0.20 -2.79 -1.85
C VAL A 121 0.54 -2.28 -0.63
N ASP A 122 0.24 -1.05 -0.23
CA ASP A 122 0.80 -0.42 0.94
C ASP A 122 -0.31 0.33 1.69
N VAL A 123 -0.45 0.06 2.97
CA VAL A 123 -1.45 0.63 3.87
C VAL A 123 -0.71 1.19 5.08
N GLN A 124 -0.75 2.50 5.26
CA GLN A 124 0.02 3.17 6.31
C GLN A 124 -0.65 4.47 6.76
N PRO A 125 -0.40 4.93 8.00
CA PRO A 125 -0.86 6.23 8.46
C PRO A 125 -0.20 7.37 7.67
N ALA A 126 -0.98 8.36 7.22
CA ALA A 126 -0.50 9.50 6.44
C ALA A 126 0.06 10.66 7.28
N GLY A 127 0.09 10.51 8.61
CA GLY A 127 0.63 11.50 9.57
C GLY A 127 -0.32 12.67 9.91
N ASP A 128 -1.41 12.85 9.19
CA ASP A 128 -2.47 13.85 9.45
C ASP A 128 -3.70 13.26 10.16
N GLY A 129 -3.60 12.00 10.61
CA GLY A 129 -4.70 11.24 11.22
C GLY A 129 -5.52 10.43 10.20
N THR A 130 -5.20 10.50 8.92
CA THR A 130 -5.75 9.62 7.88
C THR A 130 -4.84 8.41 7.64
N TRP A 131 -5.36 7.45 6.88
CA TRP A 131 -4.71 6.25 6.40
C TRP A 131 -4.59 6.31 4.89
N SER A 132 -3.38 6.12 4.38
CA SER A 132 -3.12 5.98 2.97
C SER A 132 -3.18 4.50 2.58
N VAL A 133 -3.86 4.23 1.47
CA VAL A 133 -3.85 2.94 0.78
C VAL A 133 -3.32 3.20 -0.63
N ARG A 134 -2.16 2.66 -0.93
CA ARG A 134 -1.52 2.76 -2.25
C ARG A 134 -1.44 1.38 -2.89
N LEU A 135 -1.99 1.27 -4.10
CA LEU A 135 -1.87 0.08 -4.93
C LEU A 135 -1.07 0.42 -6.19
N SER A 136 -0.13 -0.43 -6.56
CA SER A 136 0.65 -0.35 -7.79
C SER A 136 0.59 -1.68 -8.53
N LEU A 137 0.45 -1.61 -9.84
CA LEU A 137 0.48 -2.76 -10.73
C LEU A 137 1.20 -2.36 -12.02
N ALA A 138 2.27 -3.04 -12.37
CA ALA A 138 2.96 -2.86 -13.63
C ALA A 138 2.99 -4.15 -14.44
N ALA A 139 2.85 -4.00 -15.76
CA ALA A 139 3.04 -5.10 -16.69
C ALA A 139 3.78 -4.64 -17.95
N ALA A 140 4.70 -5.48 -18.43
CA ALA A 140 5.47 -5.26 -19.63
C ALA A 140 4.93 -6.05 -20.83
N THR A 141 5.03 -5.46 -22.01
CA THR A 141 4.41 -5.91 -23.28
C THR A 141 5.28 -5.48 -24.47
N MET A 142 5.13 -6.17 -25.60
CA MET A 142 5.74 -5.78 -26.88
C MET A 142 4.93 -4.71 -27.64
N GLU A 143 3.74 -4.35 -27.17
CA GLU A 143 2.95 -3.28 -27.77
C GLU A 143 3.69 -1.93 -27.74
N THR A 144 3.46 -1.10 -28.76
CA THR A 144 4.13 0.21 -28.82
C THR A 144 3.48 1.19 -27.84
N PRO A 145 4.21 2.19 -27.34
CA PRO A 145 3.63 3.19 -26.44
C PRO A 145 2.41 3.89 -27.02
N GLU A 146 2.37 4.12 -28.34
CA GLU A 146 1.22 4.74 -29.01
C GLU A 146 -0.02 3.85 -29.03
N ALA A 147 0.16 2.52 -29.16
CA ALA A 147 -0.95 1.57 -29.09
C ALA A 147 -1.51 1.49 -27.67
N LEU A 148 -0.62 1.39 -26.68
CA LEU A 148 -0.98 1.40 -25.26
C LEU A 148 -1.71 2.68 -24.87
N GLU A 149 -1.20 3.83 -25.28
CA GLU A 149 -1.83 5.12 -25.01
C GLU A 149 -3.20 5.21 -25.70
N ALA A 150 -3.33 4.75 -26.94
CA ALA A 150 -4.61 4.75 -27.63
C ALA A 150 -5.68 3.94 -26.87
N THR A 151 -5.33 2.74 -26.40
CA THR A 151 -6.21 1.88 -25.60
C THR A 151 -6.55 2.53 -24.25
N LEU A 152 -5.56 3.05 -23.53
CA LEU A 152 -5.71 3.56 -22.17
C LEU A 152 -6.29 4.98 -22.11
N SER A 153 -6.18 5.76 -23.17
CA SER A 153 -6.79 7.10 -23.25
C SER A 153 -8.32 7.07 -23.18
N GLY A 154 -8.93 5.91 -23.45
CA GLY A 154 -10.36 5.66 -23.28
C GLY A 154 -10.78 5.25 -21.87
N PHE A 155 -9.84 5.14 -20.92
CA PHE A 155 -10.14 4.77 -19.53
C PHE A 155 -11.16 5.74 -18.92
N ALA A 156 -12.21 5.18 -18.33
CA ALA A 156 -13.27 5.91 -17.67
C ALA A 156 -13.72 5.13 -16.43
N ASP A 157 -13.67 5.80 -15.28
CA ASP A 157 -14.12 5.28 -14.01
C ASP A 157 -14.81 6.43 -13.25
N GLU A 158 -15.98 6.18 -12.66
CA GLU A 158 -16.77 7.24 -12.02
C GLU A 158 -16.08 7.85 -10.79
N ARG A 159 -15.14 7.13 -10.17
CA ARG A 159 -14.36 7.61 -9.03
C ARG A 159 -13.27 8.58 -9.43
N PHE A 160 -12.88 8.62 -10.70
CA PHE A 160 -11.72 9.38 -11.15
C PHE A 160 -12.08 10.33 -12.29
N ALA A 161 -11.56 11.56 -12.23
CA ALA A 161 -11.68 12.55 -13.27
C ALA A 161 -10.32 12.76 -13.94
N PHE A 162 -10.27 12.73 -15.27
CA PHE A 162 -9.04 13.01 -16.01
C PHE A 162 -8.53 14.41 -15.68
N ALA A 163 -7.30 14.50 -15.16
CA ALA A 163 -6.70 15.74 -14.72
C ALA A 163 -5.66 16.25 -15.72
N SER A 164 -4.73 15.40 -16.14
CA SER A 164 -3.66 15.82 -17.05
C SER A 164 -2.99 14.67 -17.79
N ARG A 165 -2.30 15.03 -18.88
CA ARG A 165 -1.37 14.18 -19.60
C ARG A 165 0.00 14.84 -19.59
N VAL A 166 1.02 14.14 -19.11
CA VAL A 166 2.39 14.61 -19.04
C VAL A 166 3.29 13.69 -19.84
N VAL A 167 4.10 14.26 -20.73
CA VAL A 167 5.14 13.52 -21.46
C VAL A 167 6.50 13.93 -20.92
N SER A 168 7.31 12.96 -20.55
CA SER A 168 8.70 13.18 -20.16
C SER A 168 9.63 12.35 -21.05
N THR A 169 10.85 12.85 -21.23
CA THR A 169 11.92 12.13 -21.91
C THR A 169 13.03 11.94 -20.89
N LEU A 170 13.31 10.68 -20.56
CA LEU A 170 14.39 10.26 -19.68
C LEU A 170 15.43 9.52 -20.51
N ASP A 171 16.62 9.28 -19.94
CA ASP A 171 17.65 8.48 -20.61
C ASP A 171 17.18 7.05 -20.93
N SER A 172 16.20 6.54 -20.17
CA SER A 172 15.54 5.25 -20.42
C SER A 172 14.61 5.27 -21.63
N GLY A 173 14.07 6.43 -22.03
CA GLY A 173 13.16 6.60 -23.16
C GLY A 173 12.05 7.62 -22.91
N VAL A 174 10.99 7.56 -23.72
CA VAL A 174 9.83 8.46 -23.62
C VAL A 174 8.79 7.85 -22.69
N TRP A 175 8.30 8.65 -21.75
CA TRP A 175 7.26 8.29 -20.79
C TRP A 175 6.03 9.16 -21.00
N VAL A 176 4.85 8.54 -20.94
CA VAL A 176 3.55 9.21 -20.95
C VAL A 176 2.86 8.88 -19.63
N ASN A 177 2.44 9.91 -18.90
CA ASN A 177 1.66 9.77 -17.68
C ASN A 177 0.27 10.38 -17.89
N LEU A 178 -0.77 9.56 -17.72
CA LEU A 178 -2.16 9.97 -17.67
C LEU A 178 -2.54 10.05 -16.18
N ASN A 179 -2.79 11.25 -15.69
CA ASN A 179 -3.08 11.51 -14.30
C ASN A 179 -4.56 11.83 -14.13
N TYR A 180 -5.15 11.26 -13.09
CA TYR A 180 -6.54 11.43 -12.73
C TYR A 180 -6.61 11.83 -11.26
N SER A 181 -7.44 12.82 -10.95
CA SER A 181 -7.79 13.13 -9.57
C SER A 181 -9.04 12.35 -9.19
N GLY A 182 -9.32 12.25 -7.89
CA GLY A 182 -10.65 11.90 -7.43
C GLY A 182 -11.72 12.75 -8.12
N SER A 183 -12.82 12.13 -8.52
CA SER A 183 -14.05 12.85 -8.87
C SER A 183 -14.71 13.35 -7.58
N ALA A 184 -15.70 14.25 -7.66
CA ALA A 184 -16.41 14.70 -6.46
C ALA A 184 -17.04 13.54 -5.65
N ALA A 185 -17.46 12.46 -6.32
CA ALA A 185 -17.94 11.25 -5.65
C ALA A 185 -16.78 10.38 -5.15
N GLY A 186 -15.72 10.25 -5.95
CA GLY A 186 -14.52 9.49 -5.56
C GLY A 186 -13.83 10.07 -4.32
N GLU A 187 -13.62 11.39 -4.28
CA GLU A 187 -13.04 12.08 -3.13
C GLU A 187 -13.87 11.87 -1.85
N ALA A 188 -15.20 11.82 -1.97
CA ALA A 188 -16.08 11.56 -0.83
C ALA A 188 -15.91 10.12 -0.26
N ASP A 189 -15.49 9.17 -1.10
CA ASP A 189 -15.18 7.79 -0.74
C ASP A 189 -13.68 7.56 -0.46
N GLY A 190 -12.90 8.64 -0.46
CA GLY A 190 -11.47 8.66 -0.16
C GLY A 190 -10.54 8.45 -1.36
N TRP A 191 -11.05 8.31 -2.58
CA TRP A 191 -10.21 8.16 -3.79
C TRP A 191 -9.50 9.48 -4.10
N ASP A 192 -8.18 9.49 -3.98
CA ASP A 192 -7.38 10.71 -4.11
C ASP A 192 -6.77 10.81 -5.52
N TYR A 193 -6.12 9.74 -5.96
CA TYR A 193 -5.27 9.78 -7.14
C TYR A 193 -5.24 8.47 -7.90
N LEU A 194 -5.16 8.59 -9.23
CA LEU A 194 -4.84 7.48 -10.12
C LEU A 194 -3.88 7.95 -11.22
N ALA A 195 -2.84 7.16 -11.47
CA ALA A 195 -1.89 7.36 -12.55
C ALA A 195 -1.81 6.13 -13.43
N ILE A 196 -1.80 6.36 -14.74
CA ILE A 196 -1.41 5.36 -15.72
C ILE A 196 -0.16 5.88 -16.42
N SER A 197 0.96 5.23 -16.17
CA SER A 197 2.26 5.51 -16.78
C SER A 197 2.52 4.50 -17.89
N ILE A 198 3.03 4.98 -19.02
CA ILE A 198 3.43 4.17 -20.17
C ILE A 198 4.87 4.57 -20.50
N GLY A 199 5.77 3.60 -20.59
CA GLY A 199 7.17 3.87 -20.94
C GLY A 199 7.96 2.61 -21.22
N PRO A 200 9.28 2.71 -21.42
CA PRO A 200 10.17 1.56 -21.47
C PRO A 200 10.13 0.75 -20.17
N GLU A 201 10.21 -0.58 -20.27
CA GLU A 201 10.30 -1.43 -19.08
C GLU A 201 11.52 -1.07 -18.23
N THR A 202 11.28 -0.76 -16.95
CA THR A 202 12.35 -0.41 -16.00
C THR A 202 12.40 -1.31 -14.78
N SER A 203 11.32 -2.02 -14.48
CA SER A 203 11.23 -2.96 -13.37
C SER A 203 12.15 -4.18 -13.57
N PHE A 204 12.66 -4.72 -12.46
CA PHE A 204 13.58 -5.88 -12.41
C PHE A 204 14.88 -5.82 -13.23
N GLY A 205 15.30 -4.62 -13.66
CA GLY A 205 16.68 -4.37 -14.11
C GLY A 205 17.09 -5.03 -15.42
N SER A 206 16.16 -5.58 -16.21
CA SER A 206 16.47 -6.17 -17.50
C SER A 206 15.84 -5.36 -18.64
N GLY A 207 16.68 -4.73 -19.46
CA GLY A 207 16.25 -4.08 -20.70
C GLY A 207 15.84 -5.13 -21.73
N THR A 208 14.65 -5.71 -21.58
CA THR A 208 14.09 -6.72 -22.49
C THR A 208 13.74 -6.12 -23.86
N GLY A 209 13.63 -4.80 -23.94
CA GLY A 209 13.13 -4.07 -25.11
C GLY A 209 11.61 -3.90 -25.16
N ARG A 210 10.89 -4.33 -24.11
CA ARG A 210 9.45 -4.12 -23.93
C ARG A 210 9.12 -2.70 -23.47
N ASN A 211 7.84 -2.37 -23.61
CA ASN A 211 7.22 -1.23 -22.93
C ASN A 211 6.47 -1.74 -21.70
N GLU A 212 6.25 -0.87 -20.74
CA GLU A 212 5.62 -1.15 -19.45
C GLU A 212 4.48 -0.16 -19.24
N VAL A 213 3.34 -0.69 -18.79
CA VAL A 213 2.23 0.08 -18.28
C VAL A 213 2.23 -0.08 -16.77
N THR A 214 2.32 1.03 -16.04
CA THR A 214 2.21 1.07 -14.59
C THR A 214 0.95 1.81 -14.20
N LEU A 215 0.14 1.18 -13.37
CA LEU A 215 -1.02 1.74 -12.74
C LEU A 215 -0.71 1.99 -11.27
N ILE A 216 -0.96 3.21 -10.79
CA ILE A 216 -0.89 3.56 -9.37
C ILE A 216 -2.25 4.11 -8.96
N VAL A 217 -2.79 3.63 -7.85
CA VAL A 217 -4.04 4.11 -7.26
C VAL A 217 -3.80 4.43 -5.80
N GLU A 218 -4.25 5.60 -5.36
CA GLU A 218 -4.13 6.05 -3.97
C GLU A 218 -5.50 6.43 -3.41
N ARG A 219 -5.72 6.02 -2.17
CA ARG A 219 -6.92 6.30 -1.39
C ARG A 219 -6.53 6.79 -0.01
N LEU A 220 -7.16 7.87 0.45
CA LEU A 220 -7.01 8.44 1.78
C LEU A 220 -8.28 8.21 2.59
N LEU A 221 -8.13 7.55 3.74
CA LEU A 221 -9.23 7.12 4.59
C LEU A 221 -9.14 7.74 5.99
N PRO A 222 -10.27 8.08 6.63
CA PRO A 222 -10.25 8.63 7.98
C PRO A 222 -9.91 7.58 9.06
N ALA A 223 -9.86 6.30 8.69
CA ALA A 223 -9.56 5.18 9.57
C ALA A 223 -8.95 4.05 8.74
N TYR A 224 -8.41 3.05 9.43
CA TYR A 224 -7.89 1.84 8.83
C TYR A 224 -8.92 1.20 7.86
N PRO A 225 -8.50 0.75 6.66
CA PRO A 225 -9.43 0.20 5.66
C PRO A 225 -10.15 -1.04 6.18
N ALA A 226 -11.49 -1.00 6.17
CA ALA A 226 -12.33 -2.14 6.52
C ALA A 226 -12.55 -3.12 5.35
N ASP A 227 -12.16 -2.71 4.15
CA ASP A 227 -12.38 -3.37 2.87
C ASP A 227 -11.08 -3.89 2.24
N LEU A 228 -10.14 -4.32 3.08
CA LEU A 228 -8.94 -5.00 2.60
C LEU A 228 -9.30 -6.23 1.78
N ALA A 229 -8.47 -6.51 0.78
CA ALA A 229 -8.62 -7.68 -0.06
C ALA A 229 -8.54 -8.96 0.77
N TRP A 230 -9.34 -9.95 0.39
CA TRP A 230 -9.49 -11.21 1.12
C TRP A 230 -8.15 -11.93 1.33
N PHE A 231 -7.23 -11.83 0.38
CA PHE A 231 -5.89 -12.41 0.47
C PHE A 231 -5.08 -11.79 1.62
N LEU A 232 -5.10 -10.46 1.74
CA LEU A 232 -4.41 -9.74 2.82
C LEU A 232 -5.03 -10.06 4.18
N VAL A 233 -6.37 -10.11 4.26
CA VAL A 233 -7.09 -10.47 5.49
C VAL A 233 -6.74 -11.90 5.91
N GLY A 234 -6.83 -12.86 5.00
CA GLY A 234 -6.52 -14.27 5.29
C GLY A 234 -5.07 -14.48 5.73
N TRP A 235 -4.14 -13.69 5.20
CA TRP A 235 -2.74 -13.72 5.63
C TRP A 235 -2.55 -13.14 7.05
N ILE A 236 -3.16 -12.01 7.36
CA ILE A 236 -3.10 -11.40 8.71
C ILE A 236 -3.71 -12.33 9.77
N ASP A 237 -4.82 -12.99 9.45
CA ASP A 237 -5.53 -13.89 10.35
C ASP A 237 -4.70 -15.14 10.74
N GLU A 238 -3.68 -15.50 9.95
CA GLU A 238 -2.79 -16.64 10.21
C GLU A 238 -1.54 -16.27 11.01
N MET A 239 -1.33 -14.99 11.32
CA MET A 239 -0.13 -14.55 12.01
C MET A 239 -0.16 -14.81 13.51
N PRO A 240 1.01 -15.08 14.13
CA PRO A 240 1.14 -15.21 15.57
C PRO A 240 1.11 -13.82 16.25
N VAL A 241 0.01 -13.08 16.16
CA VAL A 241 -0.10 -11.73 16.73
C VAL A 241 -0.33 -11.80 18.24
N ALA A 242 0.56 -11.17 19.02
CA ALA A 242 0.38 -11.05 20.47
C ALA A 242 -0.85 -10.18 20.83
N GLU A 243 -1.46 -10.44 21.99
CA GLU A 243 -2.61 -9.64 22.45
C GLU A 243 -2.23 -8.18 22.71
N GLY A 244 -3.13 -7.25 22.37
CA GLY A 244 -2.96 -5.82 22.68
C GLY A 244 -2.10 -5.04 21.68
N LEU A 245 -1.70 -5.67 20.58
CA LEU A 245 -1.02 -5.01 19.47
C LEU A 245 -2.00 -4.20 18.60
N GLU A 246 -1.60 -2.99 18.22
CA GLU A 246 -2.33 -2.14 17.29
C GLU A 246 -1.68 -2.17 15.91
N GLN A 247 -2.44 -2.57 14.89
CA GLN A 247 -2.00 -2.63 13.50
C GLN A 247 -1.54 -1.24 13.02
N SER A 248 -0.30 -1.12 12.54
CA SER A 248 0.27 0.15 12.06
C SER A 248 0.47 0.18 10.55
N THR A 249 0.95 -0.89 9.92
CA THR A 249 1.16 -0.90 8.47
C THR A 249 0.90 -2.28 7.86
N ILE A 250 0.50 -2.32 6.59
CA ILE A 250 0.54 -3.53 5.76
C ILE A 250 1.21 -3.17 4.45
N SER A 251 2.21 -3.95 4.08
CA SER A 251 2.85 -3.87 2.78
C SER A 251 2.92 -5.25 2.15
N ALA A 252 2.51 -5.36 0.90
CA ALA A 252 2.60 -6.56 0.10
C ALA A 252 3.15 -6.19 -1.26
N PHE A 253 4.29 -6.74 -1.65
CA PHE A 253 4.89 -6.43 -2.94
C PHE A 253 5.52 -7.65 -3.58
N SER A 254 5.56 -7.67 -4.91
CA SER A 254 6.13 -8.80 -5.63
C SER A 254 7.64 -8.63 -5.82
N THR A 255 8.38 -9.71 -5.59
CA THR A 255 9.84 -9.81 -5.81
C THR A 255 10.09 -10.55 -7.12
N ASP A 256 11.31 -10.55 -7.64
CA ASP A 256 11.68 -11.33 -8.83
C ASP A 256 11.31 -12.83 -8.73
N ARG A 257 11.22 -13.36 -7.51
CA ARG A 257 10.94 -14.78 -7.22
C ARG A 257 9.57 -15.07 -6.62
N GLY A 258 8.78 -14.06 -6.25
CA GLY A 258 7.51 -14.31 -5.57
C GLY A 258 6.88 -13.07 -4.95
N VAL A 259 6.43 -13.19 -3.70
CA VAL A 259 5.78 -12.10 -2.96
C VAL A 259 6.39 -11.96 -1.57
N TRP A 260 6.62 -10.73 -1.17
CA TRP A 260 6.90 -10.35 0.20
C TRP A 260 5.65 -9.74 0.80
N LEU A 261 5.23 -10.26 1.95
CA LEU A 261 4.15 -9.71 2.75
C LEU A 261 4.72 -9.29 4.11
N GLU A 262 4.42 -8.08 4.54
CA GLU A 262 4.92 -7.47 5.78
C GLU A 262 3.81 -6.69 6.46
N THR A 263 3.65 -6.91 7.74
CA THR A 263 2.72 -6.15 8.57
C THR A 263 3.47 -5.66 9.80
N GLU A 264 3.19 -4.43 10.22
CA GLU A 264 3.73 -3.90 11.46
C GLU A 264 2.62 -3.62 12.46
N PHE A 265 2.96 -3.80 13.73
CA PHE A 265 2.14 -3.45 14.86
C PHE A 265 2.91 -2.55 15.81
N THR A 266 2.17 -1.73 16.55
CA THR A 266 2.69 -0.93 17.66
C THR A 266 2.18 -1.48 18.99
N ALA A 267 3.04 -1.46 20.00
CA ALA A 267 2.72 -1.79 21.38
C ALA A 267 3.22 -0.69 22.34
N PRO A 268 2.68 -0.61 23.56
CA PRO A 268 3.26 0.20 24.63
C PRO A 268 4.74 -0.13 24.92
N ALA A 269 5.52 0.88 25.29
CA ALA A 269 6.96 0.79 25.52
C ALA A 269 7.38 -0.30 26.53
N ASP A 270 6.54 -0.53 27.56
CA ASP A 270 6.79 -1.48 28.64
C ASP A 270 6.57 -2.94 28.24
N GLN A 271 6.04 -3.21 27.05
CA GLN A 271 5.77 -4.58 26.58
C GLN A 271 6.94 -5.25 25.85
N PHE A 272 8.08 -4.57 25.66
CA PHE A 272 9.20 -5.12 24.88
C PHE A 272 9.64 -6.51 25.36
N GLU A 273 9.85 -6.66 26.68
CA GLU A 273 10.33 -7.93 27.24
C GLU A 273 9.30 -9.06 27.11
N ASP A 274 8.02 -8.74 27.32
CA ASP A 274 6.92 -9.69 27.18
C ASP A 274 6.74 -10.15 25.73
N LEU A 275 6.88 -9.23 24.76
CA LEU A 275 6.83 -9.53 23.33
C LEU A 275 8.02 -10.40 22.89
N VAL A 276 9.23 -10.05 23.33
CA VAL A 276 10.43 -10.86 23.08
C VAL A 276 10.26 -12.26 23.67
N ALA A 277 9.72 -12.37 24.89
CA ALA A 277 9.44 -13.66 25.53
C ALA A 277 8.37 -14.46 24.77
N PHE A 278 7.31 -13.81 24.28
CA PHE A 278 6.27 -14.44 23.47
C PHE A 278 6.84 -15.03 22.18
N TYR A 279 7.55 -14.20 21.39
CA TYR A 279 8.11 -14.63 20.11
C TYR A 279 9.32 -15.55 20.24
N ALA A 280 9.89 -15.70 21.44
CA ALA A 280 10.91 -16.70 21.71
C ALA A 280 10.38 -18.04 22.23
N GLN A 281 9.12 -18.12 22.66
CA GLN A 281 8.57 -19.35 23.26
C GLN A 281 8.24 -20.44 22.23
N ASP A 282 7.99 -20.08 20.97
CA ASP A 282 7.46 -21.00 19.94
C ASP A 282 8.52 -21.55 18.96
N HIS A 283 9.81 -21.54 19.35
CA HIS A 283 10.90 -22.08 18.54
C HIS A 283 10.89 -23.61 18.45
N SER A 284 10.10 -24.21 17.57
CA SER A 284 10.21 -25.63 17.25
C SER A 284 11.24 -25.96 16.15
N GLY A 285 11.94 -24.97 15.54
CA GLY A 285 12.69 -25.19 14.28
C GLY A 285 14.07 -24.53 14.09
N GLY A 286 14.39 -23.41 14.75
CA GLY A 286 15.76 -22.92 14.96
C GLY A 286 16.36 -21.89 13.97
N ALA A 287 16.84 -20.77 14.54
CA ALA A 287 18.09 -20.00 14.31
C ALA A 287 17.87 -18.55 14.80
N LEU A 288 18.00 -18.34 16.11
CA LEU A 288 18.17 -17.00 16.68
C LEU A 288 19.39 -16.34 16.00
N ASP A 289 19.25 -15.11 15.50
CA ASP A 289 20.43 -14.25 15.26
C ASP A 289 20.71 -13.40 16.52
N LEU A 290 20.63 -14.08 17.67
CA LEU A 290 21.50 -13.82 18.80
C LEU A 290 22.64 -14.82 18.61
N SER A 291 23.88 -14.40 18.75
CA SER A 291 25.06 -15.27 18.63
C SER A 291 25.10 -16.47 19.60
N ASP A 292 24.05 -16.67 20.40
CA ASP A 292 23.94 -17.64 21.47
C ASP A 292 22.62 -18.42 21.38
N SER A 293 22.69 -19.71 21.74
CA SER A 293 21.57 -20.66 21.77
C SER A 293 20.53 -20.41 22.87
N SER A 294 20.57 -19.23 23.51
CA SER A 294 19.69 -18.83 24.60
C SER A 294 19.56 -17.32 24.66
N MET A 295 18.37 -16.84 25.00
CA MET A 295 18.10 -15.41 25.23
C MET A 295 18.96 -14.86 26.38
N PRO A 296 19.52 -13.64 26.28
CA PRO A 296 20.20 -12.99 27.40
C PRO A 296 19.25 -12.78 28.59
N ASP A 297 19.76 -12.96 29.81
CA ASP A 297 19.01 -12.70 31.05
C ASP A 297 18.68 -11.20 31.23
N ASP A 298 19.40 -10.33 30.53
CA ASP A 298 19.23 -8.87 30.56
C ASP A 298 19.01 -8.34 29.14
N LEU A 299 17.79 -7.90 28.87
CA LEU A 299 17.41 -7.31 27.59
C LEU A 299 17.61 -5.80 27.55
N SER A 300 18.00 -5.12 28.64
CA SER A 300 18.00 -3.65 28.77
C SER A 300 18.89 -2.90 27.76
N THR A 301 19.83 -3.59 27.11
CA THR A 301 20.74 -3.03 26.11
C THR A 301 20.39 -3.41 24.67
N ILE A 302 19.32 -4.19 24.49
CA ILE A 302 18.86 -4.68 23.19
C ILE A 302 17.78 -3.74 22.69
N ASP A 303 17.99 -3.13 21.53
CA ASP A 303 17.02 -2.33 20.79
C ASP A 303 16.22 -3.16 19.78
N ARG A 304 16.76 -4.33 19.40
CA ARG A 304 16.21 -5.17 18.35
C ARG A 304 16.32 -6.66 18.65
N PHE A 305 15.20 -7.36 18.53
CA PHE A 305 15.11 -8.82 18.53
C PHE A 305 14.59 -9.29 17.18
N VAL A 306 15.20 -10.34 16.62
CA VAL A 306 14.73 -10.99 15.38
C VAL A 306 14.63 -12.49 15.60
N ALA A 307 13.46 -13.05 15.27
CA ALA A 307 13.18 -14.48 15.27
C ALA A 307 12.66 -14.91 13.90
N GLY A 308 13.33 -15.84 13.21
CA GLY A 308 12.68 -16.62 12.15
C GLY A 308 11.89 -17.78 12.76
N PHE A 309 11.23 -18.58 11.94
CA PHE A 309 10.76 -19.95 12.26
C PHE A 309 9.36 -20.12 12.87
N PHE A 310 8.44 -19.18 12.68
CA PHE A 310 7.02 -19.54 12.80
C PHE A 310 6.57 -20.11 11.44
N PRO A 311 6.35 -21.45 11.32
CA PRO A 311 5.80 -21.98 10.09
C PRO A 311 4.37 -21.46 9.95
N THR A 312 4.06 -20.86 8.80
CA THR A 312 2.67 -20.67 8.39
C THR A 312 2.02 -22.03 8.24
N LEU A 313 0.69 -22.07 8.23
CA LEU A 313 -0.03 -23.31 7.92
C LEU A 313 0.29 -23.82 6.50
N ALA A 314 0.78 -22.94 5.61
CA ALA A 314 1.27 -23.27 4.27
C ALA A 314 2.74 -23.75 4.22
N GLY A 315 3.46 -23.74 5.35
CA GLY A 315 4.86 -24.15 5.42
C GLY A 315 5.88 -23.06 5.04
N TYR A 316 5.44 -21.82 4.82
CA TYR A 316 6.35 -20.68 4.67
C TYR A 316 6.88 -20.22 6.04
N VAL A 317 8.03 -19.57 6.07
CA VAL A 317 8.63 -19.07 7.32
C VAL A 317 8.24 -17.62 7.53
N ILE A 318 7.58 -17.33 8.67
CA ILE A 318 7.41 -15.97 9.15
C ILE A 318 8.66 -15.57 9.94
N TRP A 319 9.14 -14.36 9.64
CA TRP A 319 10.16 -13.64 10.37
C TRP A 319 9.49 -12.58 11.23
N VAL A 320 9.90 -12.51 12.47
CA VAL A 320 9.42 -11.54 13.45
C VAL A 320 10.58 -10.64 13.84
N THR A 321 10.33 -9.34 13.81
CA THR A 321 11.23 -8.33 14.33
C THR A 321 10.52 -7.56 15.43
N VAL A 322 11.11 -7.47 16.62
CA VAL A 322 10.62 -6.62 17.72
C VAL A 322 11.66 -5.54 17.97
N GLU A 323 11.26 -4.28 17.86
CA GLU A 323 12.14 -3.11 17.94
C GLU A 323 11.64 -2.10 18.97
N ARG A 324 12.58 -1.49 19.70
CA ARG A 324 12.31 -0.35 20.59
C ARG A 324 13.39 0.72 20.41
N ASP A 325 13.07 1.95 20.75
CA ASP A 325 14.05 3.03 20.77
C ASP A 325 14.72 3.14 22.16
N LEU A 326 16.03 2.85 22.23
CA LEU A 326 16.79 3.03 23.48
C LEU A 326 17.08 4.50 23.81
N ALA A 327 17.00 5.41 22.83
CA ALA A 327 17.16 6.84 23.02
C ALA A 327 15.87 7.51 23.53
N ASP A 328 14.72 6.90 23.25
CA ASP A 328 13.40 7.34 23.73
C ASP A 328 12.64 6.17 24.40
N PRO A 329 12.84 5.95 25.72
CA PRO A 329 12.25 4.81 26.42
C PRO A 329 10.72 4.88 26.57
N ASP A 330 10.10 6.02 26.25
CA ASP A 330 8.65 6.19 26.25
C ASP A 330 8.04 5.92 24.85
N ALA A 331 8.88 5.74 23.82
CA ALA A 331 8.43 5.38 22.48
C ALA A 331 7.86 3.95 22.46
N GLY A 332 6.81 3.75 21.67
CA GLY A 332 6.20 2.44 21.48
C GLY A 332 7.18 1.41 20.91
N VAL A 333 6.87 0.14 21.14
CA VAL A 333 7.58 -1.00 20.56
C VAL A 333 6.96 -1.31 19.19
N THR A 334 7.78 -1.50 18.17
CA THR A 334 7.34 -1.97 16.85
C THR A 334 7.51 -3.48 16.77
N VAL A 335 6.50 -4.17 16.26
CA VAL A 335 6.56 -5.60 15.91
C VAL A 335 6.29 -5.73 14.43
N ALA A 336 7.27 -6.16 13.65
CA ALA A 336 7.10 -6.48 12.23
C ALA A 336 7.00 -8.00 12.05
N LEU A 337 6.00 -8.45 11.30
CA LEU A 337 5.80 -9.84 10.90
C LEU A 337 5.90 -9.92 9.37
N GLU A 338 6.90 -10.64 8.88
CA GLU A 338 7.26 -10.73 7.47
C GLU A 338 7.19 -12.18 6.99
N VAL A 339 6.66 -12.42 5.81
CA VAL A 339 6.76 -13.71 5.13
C VAL A 339 7.17 -13.51 3.68
N ARG A 340 8.07 -14.38 3.22
CA ARG A 340 8.43 -14.48 1.81
C ARG A 340 7.86 -15.75 1.23
N VAL A 341 7.10 -15.58 0.16
CA VAL A 341 6.38 -16.63 -0.55
C VAL A 341 7.10 -16.79 -1.88
N GLU A 342 8.03 -17.72 -1.93
CA GLU A 342 8.90 -17.98 -3.09
C GLU A 342 9.00 -19.49 -3.32
N PRO A 343 9.22 -19.94 -4.57
CA PRO A 343 9.43 -21.35 -4.86
C PRO A 343 10.73 -21.86 -4.22
N GLU A 344 10.67 -23.06 -3.64
CA GLU A 344 11.85 -23.77 -3.12
C GLU A 344 12.86 -24.05 -4.25
N ASP A 345 14.15 -23.85 -3.97
CA ASP A 345 15.27 -24.15 -4.88
C ASP A 345 15.55 -25.66 -5.05
#